data_AF-A0A9P5ZFF0-F1
#
_entry.id   AF-A0A9P5ZFF0-F1
#
_cell.length_a   1.000
_cell.length_b   1.000
_cell.length_c   1.000
_cell.angle_alpha   90.00
_cell.angle_beta   90.00
_cell.angle_gamma   90.00
#
_symmetry.space_group_name_H-M   'P 1'
#
loop_
_entity.id
_entity.type
_entity.pdbx_description
1 polymer ?
#
loop_
_entity_poly.entity_id
_entity_poly.type
_entity_poly.pdbx_seq_one_letter_code
_entity_poly.pdbx_strand_id
1 'polypeptide(L)'
;MNSNSGKRRKFSGLSGAELQIAHDALVRLKQTFIMEESDDQTDPSDESTGPTFDVQIDEMITMMENKLHENSQVFAEFLQYDHGTLEAFNITQAGILLLKPYSKERLTSSRSLGENSFWSSKNFNLQLELLKNLIPRTNEACARVWIDTFFFRASAMLPPAQRMVLNLEQEIPATTVKPLGRTTLSGFVDYTVVVTNRVAAATLFQIPTLTTIKMLSCSGFFVIEAKINDPGKHIAQAVCEIYTCGKYLGKQILRGTLTNGSDWIFIIVRINADSNGASFSYSSPISSSAGIIHPDGNVLKLGNDWSDIVAGILYHWINNSFSDIDHDDWIKEVTVI
;
A
#
# COMPACT_ATOMS: atom_id res chain seq x y z
N MET A 1 -33.47 -25.60 -32.57
CA MET A 1 -33.08 -24.50 -31.67
C MET A 1 -32.35 -25.09 -30.49
N ASN A 2 -31.03 -24.89 -30.41
CA ASN A 2 -30.19 -25.14 -29.23
C ASN A 2 -28.99 -24.20 -29.33
N SER A 3 -29.02 -23.10 -28.58
CA SER A 3 -27.91 -22.15 -28.48
C SER A 3 -26.97 -22.60 -27.36
N ASN A 4 -25.85 -23.21 -27.74
CA ASN A 4 -24.75 -23.52 -26.84
C ASN A 4 -23.88 -22.26 -26.67
N SER A 5 -24.15 -21.45 -25.64
CA SER A 5 -23.28 -20.33 -25.27
C SER A 5 -22.05 -20.87 -24.54
N GLY A 6 -20.91 -20.90 -25.23
CA GLY A 6 -19.62 -21.26 -24.65
C GLY A 6 -19.26 -20.32 -23.49
N LYS A 7 -19.32 -20.84 -22.26
CA LYS A 7 -18.74 -20.19 -21.09
C LYS A 7 -17.23 -20.08 -21.29
N ARG A 8 -16.71 -18.89 -21.60
CA ARG A 8 -15.27 -18.60 -21.48
C ARG A 8 -14.90 -18.75 -20.01
N ARG A 9 -14.10 -19.78 -19.69
CA ARG A 9 -13.43 -19.93 -18.39
C ARG A 9 -12.51 -18.72 -18.20
N LYS A 10 -12.83 -17.84 -17.24
CA LYS A 10 -11.84 -16.92 -16.67
C LYS A 10 -10.89 -17.78 -15.83
N PHE A 11 -9.69 -18.05 -16.36
CA PHE A 11 -8.59 -18.53 -15.55
C PHE A 11 -7.96 -17.33 -14.82
N SER A 12 -7.59 -17.54 -13.55
CA SER A 12 -6.89 -16.67 -12.58
C SER A 12 -5.92 -15.65 -13.21
N GLY A 13 -5.77 -14.41 -12.73
CA GLY A 13 -5.73 -13.97 -11.32
C GLY A 13 -4.30 -13.64 -10.88
N LEU A 14 -3.47 -13.09 -11.78
CA LEU A 14 -2.12 -12.60 -11.49
C LEU A 14 -2.15 -11.08 -11.61
N SER A 15 -1.64 -10.38 -10.61
CA SER A 15 -1.36 -8.95 -10.68
C SER A 15 -0.29 -8.66 -11.75
N GLY A 16 -0.21 -7.42 -12.26
CA GLY A 16 0.81 -7.04 -13.24
C GLY A 16 2.25 -7.32 -12.77
N ALA A 17 2.51 -7.18 -11.47
CA ALA A 17 3.81 -7.52 -10.86
C ALA A 17 4.07 -9.04 -10.87
N GLU A 18 3.08 -9.87 -10.52
CA GLU A 18 3.21 -11.33 -10.59
C GLU A 18 3.36 -11.82 -12.03
N LEU A 19 2.69 -11.16 -12.99
CA LEU A 19 2.81 -11.44 -14.42
C LEU A 19 4.21 -11.10 -14.94
N GLN A 20 4.79 -9.98 -14.53
CA GLN A 20 6.17 -9.62 -14.87
C GLN A 20 7.19 -10.59 -14.23
N ILE A 21 6.99 -10.97 -12.96
CA ILE A 21 7.85 -11.97 -12.29
C ILE A 21 7.79 -13.31 -13.00
N ALA A 22 6.60 -13.74 -13.42
CA ALA A 22 6.40 -14.97 -14.17
C ALA A 22 7.04 -14.91 -15.57
N HIS A 23 6.92 -13.76 -16.26
CA HIS A 23 7.60 -13.53 -17.55
C HIS A 23 9.12 -13.60 -17.40
N ASP A 24 9.70 -12.87 -16.44
CA ASP A 24 11.14 -12.87 -16.17
C ASP A 24 11.67 -14.27 -15.78
N ALA A 25 10.85 -15.07 -15.09
CA ALA A 25 11.18 -16.45 -14.75
C ALA A 25 11.22 -17.35 -16.00
N LEU A 26 10.25 -17.21 -16.91
CA LEU A 26 10.23 -17.97 -18.18
C LEU A 26 11.38 -17.59 -19.11
N VAL A 27 11.71 -16.30 -19.20
CA VAL A 27 12.86 -15.82 -20.00
C VAL A 27 14.17 -16.40 -19.47
N ARG A 28 14.36 -16.41 -18.14
CA ARG A 28 15.55 -17.03 -17.52
C ARG A 28 15.60 -18.54 -17.72
N LEU A 29 14.46 -19.22 -17.63
CA LEU A 29 14.37 -20.65 -17.90
C LEU A 29 14.83 -20.95 -19.33
N LYS A 30 14.32 -20.20 -20.32
CA LYS A 30 14.74 -20.32 -21.72
C LYS A 30 16.25 -20.13 -21.90
N GLN A 31 16.82 -19.11 -21.26
CA GLN A 31 18.26 -18.84 -21.33
C GLN A 31 19.11 -19.97 -20.75
N THR A 32 18.60 -20.69 -19.75
CA THR A 32 19.34 -21.79 -19.11
C THR A 32 19.47 -22.99 -20.06
N PHE A 33 18.42 -23.32 -20.80
CA PHE A 33 18.45 -24.42 -21.78
C PHE A 33 19.29 -24.12 -23.02
N ILE A 34 19.32 -22.87 -23.49
CA ILE A 34 20.19 -22.45 -24.60
C ILE A 34 21.68 -22.62 -24.25
N MET A 35 22.06 -22.50 -22.97
CA MET A 35 23.43 -22.75 -22.54
C MET A 35 23.76 -24.25 -22.45
N GLU A 36 22.80 -25.10 -22.05
CA GLU A 36 23.01 -26.56 -21.93
C GLU A 36 23.06 -27.27 -23.30
N GLU A 37 22.31 -26.82 -24.30
CA GLU A 37 22.37 -27.38 -25.68
C GLU A 37 23.67 -27.04 -26.44
N SER A 38 24.49 -26.13 -25.90
CA SER A 38 25.77 -25.76 -26.52
C SER A 38 26.94 -26.70 -26.18
N ASP A 39 26.76 -27.63 -25.23
CA ASP A 39 27.81 -28.54 -24.75
C ASP A 39 27.67 -30.01 -25.21
N ASP A 40 26.55 -30.42 -25.83
CA ASP A 40 26.34 -31.82 -26.22
C ASP A 40 26.32 -32.05 -27.75
N GLN A 41 27.34 -32.77 -28.23
CA GLN A 41 27.40 -33.34 -29.57
C GLN A 41 26.43 -34.53 -29.70
N THR A 42 25.36 -34.31 -30.47
CA THR A 42 24.65 -35.25 -31.38
C THR A 42 24.52 -36.73 -30.99
N ASP A 43 23.28 -37.20 -30.86
CA ASP A 43 22.86 -38.49 -31.43
C ASP A 43 21.41 -38.39 -31.97
N PRO A 44 21.09 -38.93 -33.17
CA PRO A 44 19.81 -38.67 -33.84
C PRO A 44 18.86 -39.88 -33.74
N SER A 45 17.91 -39.85 -32.81
CA SER A 45 16.62 -40.54 -32.98
C SER A 45 15.67 -40.24 -31.81
N ASP A 46 14.67 -39.38 -32.04
CA ASP A 46 13.30 -39.80 -31.71
C ASP A 46 12.26 -38.85 -32.33
N GLU A 47 11.36 -39.43 -33.12
CA GLU A 47 10.17 -38.77 -33.65
C GLU A 47 9.13 -38.60 -32.51
N SER A 48 9.20 -37.49 -31.79
CA SER A 48 8.15 -37.08 -30.86
C SER A 48 7.30 -35.97 -31.49
N THR A 49 6.09 -36.32 -31.92
CA THR A 49 5.06 -35.44 -32.48
C THR A 49 4.35 -34.63 -31.39
N GLY A 50 5.09 -33.72 -30.76
CA GLY A 50 4.57 -32.63 -29.92
C GLY A 50 5.38 -31.35 -30.17
N PRO A 51 4.85 -30.15 -29.91
CA PRO A 51 5.67 -28.95 -29.99
C PRO A 51 6.88 -29.11 -29.07
N THR A 52 8.08 -28.91 -29.61
CA THR A 52 9.32 -28.97 -28.83
C THR A 52 9.19 -28.04 -27.62
N PHE A 53 9.85 -28.40 -26.53
CA PHE A 53 9.76 -27.65 -25.27
C PHE A 53 10.02 -26.14 -25.46
N ASP A 54 10.96 -25.79 -26.35
CA ASP A 54 11.24 -24.41 -26.76
C ASP A 54 10.04 -23.70 -27.38
N VAL A 55 9.29 -24.37 -28.26
CA VAL A 55 8.08 -23.80 -28.87
C VAL A 55 7.03 -23.54 -27.81
N GLN A 56 6.90 -24.42 -26.81
CA GLN A 56 5.95 -24.22 -25.71
C GLN A 56 6.37 -23.05 -24.80
N ILE A 57 7.65 -22.92 -24.49
CA ILE A 57 8.16 -21.77 -23.72
C ILE A 57 7.94 -20.47 -24.49
N ASP A 58 8.20 -20.45 -25.80
CA ASP A 58 8.01 -19.26 -26.62
C ASP A 58 6.55 -18.86 -26.77
N GLU A 59 5.64 -19.83 -26.88
CA GLU A 59 4.21 -19.58 -26.81
C GLU A 59 3.80 -18.99 -25.44
N MET A 60 4.36 -19.51 -24.34
CA MET A 60 4.09 -18.99 -22.99
C MET A 60 4.65 -17.58 -22.78
N ILE A 61 5.87 -17.29 -23.23
CA ILE A 61 6.48 -15.96 -23.19
C ILE A 61 5.64 -14.99 -24.02
N THR A 62 5.34 -15.34 -25.27
CA THR A 62 4.53 -14.51 -26.18
C THR A 62 3.13 -14.27 -25.60
N MET A 63 2.51 -15.27 -24.96
CA MET A 63 1.24 -15.10 -24.28
C MET A 63 1.35 -14.13 -23.09
N MET A 64 2.43 -14.20 -22.30
CA MET A 64 2.65 -13.26 -21.19
C MET A 64 2.95 -11.85 -21.69
N GLU A 65 3.75 -11.70 -22.76
CA GLU A 65 4.04 -10.41 -23.40
C GLU A 65 2.79 -9.78 -23.98
N ASN A 66 1.96 -10.55 -24.69
CA ASN A 66 0.68 -10.07 -25.20
C ASN A 66 -0.24 -9.63 -24.06
N LYS A 67 -0.28 -10.35 -22.94
CA LYS A 67 -1.04 -9.92 -21.76
C LYS A 67 -0.47 -8.66 -21.11
N LEU A 68 0.85 -8.55 -21.00
CA LEU A 68 1.53 -7.33 -20.52
C LEU A 68 1.25 -6.14 -21.45
N HIS A 69 1.18 -6.36 -22.76
CA HIS A 69 0.90 -5.33 -23.77
C HIS A 69 -0.58 -4.94 -23.84
N GLU A 70 -1.49 -5.92 -23.79
CA GLU A 70 -2.94 -5.71 -23.72
C GLU A 70 -3.34 -4.98 -22.44
N ASN A 71 -2.68 -5.29 -21.32
CA ASN A 71 -2.83 -4.51 -20.09
C ASN A 71 -2.26 -3.10 -20.30
N SER A 72 -1.05 -2.94 -20.85
CA SER A 72 -0.39 -1.64 -21.05
C SER A 72 -1.14 -0.63 -21.95
N GLN A 73 -1.95 -1.08 -22.92
CA GLN A 73 -2.65 -0.17 -23.84
C GLN A 73 -4.03 0.31 -23.36
N VAL A 74 -4.62 -0.33 -22.34
CA VAL A 74 -5.97 0.03 -21.84
C VAL A 74 -5.97 0.35 -20.35
N PHE A 75 -4.95 -0.11 -19.62
CA PHE A 75 -4.78 0.14 -18.20
C PHE A 75 -3.30 0.47 -17.94
N ALA A 76 -3.03 1.66 -17.42
CA ALA A 76 -1.75 1.86 -16.75
C ALA A 76 -1.78 1.06 -15.44
N GLU A 77 -1.72 -0.28 -15.53
CA GLU A 77 -1.45 -1.16 -14.40
C GLU A 77 -0.01 -0.86 -13.95
N PHE A 78 0.12 0.11 -13.02
CA PHE A 78 1.04 0.16 -11.89
C PHE A 78 2.47 -0.42 -12.06
N LEU A 79 3.04 -0.42 -13.26
CA LEU A 79 4.44 -0.75 -13.47
C LEU A 79 5.26 0.46 -13.02
N GLN A 80 5.69 0.39 -11.75
CA GLN A 80 6.63 1.28 -11.08
C GLN A 80 6.34 2.78 -11.28
N TYR A 81 5.43 3.31 -10.48
CA TYR A 81 5.27 4.76 -10.39
C TYR A 81 6.58 5.41 -9.95
N ASP A 82 7.14 6.19 -10.85
CA ASP A 82 8.32 7.00 -10.65
C ASP A 82 7.94 8.48 -10.53
N HIS A 83 8.94 9.36 -10.45
CA HIS A 83 8.68 10.80 -10.43
C HIS A 83 7.99 11.31 -11.71
N GLY A 84 8.26 10.70 -12.88
CA GLY A 84 7.61 11.06 -14.13
C GLY A 84 6.09 10.83 -14.08
N THR A 85 5.65 9.82 -13.33
CA THR A 85 4.22 9.56 -13.13
C THR A 85 3.55 10.66 -12.30
N LEU A 86 4.20 11.14 -11.24
CA LEU A 86 3.66 12.25 -10.43
C LEU A 86 3.50 13.52 -11.27
N GLU A 87 4.51 13.84 -12.08
CA GLU A 87 4.47 14.97 -13.02
C GLU A 87 3.34 14.84 -14.04
N ALA A 88 3.16 13.65 -14.63
CA ALA A 88 2.09 13.37 -15.59
C ALA A 88 0.68 13.60 -15.02
N PHE A 89 0.52 13.42 -13.70
CA PHE A 89 -0.73 13.68 -12.99
C PHE A 89 -0.81 15.08 -12.34
N ASN A 90 0.15 15.96 -12.61
CA ASN A 90 0.24 17.28 -11.97
C ASN A 90 0.25 17.17 -10.44
N ILE A 91 0.96 16.17 -9.91
CA ILE A 91 1.15 15.94 -8.49
C ILE A 91 2.54 16.43 -8.09
N THR A 92 2.61 17.39 -7.17
CA THR A 92 3.87 18.01 -6.75
C THR A 92 4.16 17.81 -5.27
N GLN A 93 5.44 17.71 -4.90
CA GLN A 93 5.81 17.69 -3.49
C GLN A 93 5.65 19.10 -2.91
N ALA A 94 4.85 19.24 -1.85
CA ALA A 94 4.61 20.49 -1.14
C ALA A 94 5.51 20.66 0.08
N GLY A 95 5.88 19.57 0.75
CA GLY A 95 6.49 19.65 2.06
C GLY A 95 7.11 18.36 2.56
N ILE A 96 7.69 18.47 3.75
CA ILE A 96 8.18 17.36 4.56
C ILE A 96 7.43 17.37 5.89
N LEU A 97 7.09 16.18 6.36
CA LEU A 97 6.40 15.97 7.62
C LEU A 97 7.42 15.63 8.72
N LEU A 98 7.40 16.43 9.78
CA LEU A 98 8.30 16.27 10.93
C LEU A 98 7.49 15.88 12.16
N LEU A 99 7.97 14.90 12.91
CA LEU A 99 7.41 14.60 14.22
C LEU A 99 7.55 15.85 15.11
N LYS A 100 6.46 16.27 15.75
CA LYS A 100 6.51 17.36 16.74
C LYS A 100 7.42 16.94 17.91
N PRO A 101 7.99 17.90 18.63
CA PRO A 101 8.81 17.60 19.80
C PRO A 101 8.14 16.59 20.72
N TYR A 102 8.91 15.57 21.11
CA TYR A 102 8.45 14.49 21.95
C TYR A 102 7.86 15.07 23.24
N SER A 103 6.57 14.83 23.46
CA SER A 103 5.94 15.10 24.75
C SER A 103 5.64 13.77 25.43
N LYS A 104 6.25 13.56 26.60
CA LYS A 104 5.95 12.43 27.49
C LYS A 104 4.44 12.31 27.74
N GLU A 105 3.74 13.44 27.75
CA GLU A 105 2.29 13.51 27.91
C GLU A 105 1.55 12.80 26.76
N ARG A 106 1.82 13.14 25.49
CA ARG A 106 1.16 12.48 24.35
C ARG A 106 1.42 10.99 24.32
N LEU A 107 2.65 10.57 24.63
CA LEU A 107 2.99 9.15 24.74
C LEU A 107 2.20 8.48 25.86
N THR A 108 2.13 9.09 27.04
CA THR A 108 1.38 8.56 28.18
C THR A 108 -0.11 8.44 27.82
N SER A 109 -0.68 9.45 27.18
CA SER A 109 -2.04 9.42 26.67
C SER A 109 -2.26 8.28 25.66
N SER A 110 -1.37 8.14 24.67
CA SER A 110 -1.41 7.03 23.69
C SER A 110 -1.40 5.66 24.37
N ARG A 111 -0.57 5.48 25.40
CA ARG A 111 -0.47 4.22 26.17
C ARG A 111 -1.74 3.91 26.96
N SER A 112 -2.35 4.94 27.56
CA SER A 112 -3.58 4.81 28.35
C SER A 112 -4.80 4.44 27.50
N LEU A 113 -4.81 4.83 26.22
CA LEU A 113 -5.89 4.45 25.30
C LEU A 113 -5.95 2.93 25.13
N GLY A 114 -7.10 2.34 25.41
CA GLY A 114 -7.27 0.88 25.34
C GLY A 114 -6.38 0.10 26.31
N GLU A 115 -5.98 0.68 27.45
CA GLU A 115 -5.15 0.01 28.44
C GLU A 115 -5.79 -1.30 28.98
N ASN A 116 -7.12 -1.32 29.03
CA ASN A 116 -7.92 -2.46 29.48
C ASN A 116 -8.28 -3.43 28.33
N SER A 117 -7.83 -3.15 27.11
CA SER A 117 -8.07 -4.00 25.94
C SER A 117 -6.99 -5.08 25.82
N PHE A 118 -7.29 -6.17 25.10
CA PHE A 118 -6.30 -7.22 24.82
C PHE A 118 -5.04 -6.65 24.14
N TRP A 119 -5.23 -5.71 23.21
CA TRP A 119 -4.16 -4.96 22.55
C TRP A 119 -3.79 -3.67 23.30
N SER A 120 -3.60 -3.77 24.62
CA SER A 120 -3.00 -2.70 25.42
C SER A 120 -1.57 -2.41 24.94
N SER A 121 -1.02 -1.23 25.27
CA SER A 121 0.37 -0.88 24.91
C SER A 121 1.38 -1.95 25.37
N LYS A 122 1.19 -2.53 26.57
CA LYS A 122 2.05 -3.61 27.08
C LYS A 122 1.99 -4.85 26.19
N ASN A 123 0.79 -5.35 25.90
CA ASN A 123 0.62 -6.58 25.12
C ASN A 123 1.03 -6.40 23.67
N PHE A 124 0.76 -5.22 23.10
CA PHE A 124 1.23 -4.82 21.79
C PHE A 124 2.76 -4.87 21.68
N ASN A 125 3.49 -4.28 22.64
CA ASN A 125 4.95 -4.33 22.65
C ASN A 125 5.50 -5.74 22.85
N LEU A 126 4.86 -6.55 23.70
CA LEU A 126 5.22 -7.97 23.85
C LEU A 126 5.05 -8.75 22.53
N GLN A 127 3.98 -8.48 21.79
CA GLN A 127 3.75 -9.09 20.49
C GLN A 127 4.81 -8.65 19.47
N LEU A 128 5.18 -7.37 19.43
CA LEU A 128 6.25 -6.91 18.53
C LEU A 128 7.60 -7.57 18.83
N GLU A 129 7.96 -7.74 20.10
CA GLU A 129 9.17 -8.47 20.48
C GLU A 129 9.09 -9.97 20.11
N LEU A 130 7.90 -10.58 20.20
CA LEU A 130 7.70 -11.94 19.70
C LEU A 130 7.93 -12.01 18.18
N LEU A 131 7.31 -11.11 17.41
CA LEU A 131 7.45 -11.06 15.95
C LEU A 131 8.90 -10.83 15.52
N LYS A 132 9.65 -9.99 16.25
CA LYS A 132 11.08 -9.73 16.03
C LYS A 132 11.92 -11.00 16.05
N ASN A 133 11.54 -11.95 16.90
CA ASN A 133 12.28 -13.19 17.10
C ASN A 133 11.75 -14.37 16.29
N LEU A 134 10.55 -14.28 15.71
CA LEU A 134 9.89 -15.38 14.99
C LEU A 134 9.74 -15.16 13.49
N ILE A 135 9.50 -13.94 13.04
CA ILE A 135 9.09 -13.66 11.67
C ILE A 135 10.25 -13.03 10.89
N PRO A 136 10.83 -13.73 9.89
CA PRO A 136 11.86 -13.16 9.04
C PRO A 136 11.28 -12.07 8.13
N ARG A 137 12.06 -11.03 7.84
CA ARG A 137 11.63 -9.90 6.99
C ARG A 137 12.00 -10.11 5.53
N THR A 138 11.52 -11.21 4.95
CA THR A 138 11.96 -11.68 3.63
C THR A 138 10.95 -11.42 2.53
N ASN A 139 9.68 -11.21 2.86
CA ASN A 139 8.63 -10.97 1.90
C ASN A 139 7.50 -10.11 2.50
N GLU A 140 6.53 -9.79 1.66
CA GLU A 140 5.48 -8.85 2.02
C GLU A 140 4.51 -9.45 3.03
N ALA A 141 4.16 -10.73 2.87
CA ALA A 141 3.33 -11.46 3.83
C ALA A 141 3.92 -11.40 5.26
N CYS A 142 5.24 -11.43 5.41
CA CYS A 142 5.89 -11.23 6.70
C CYS A 142 5.75 -9.80 7.23
N ALA A 143 5.91 -8.77 6.39
CA ALA A 143 5.69 -7.37 6.77
C ALA A 143 4.24 -7.12 7.23
N ARG A 144 3.28 -7.77 6.55
CA ARG A 144 1.85 -7.69 6.85
C ARG A 144 1.52 -8.10 8.29
N VAL A 145 2.16 -9.12 8.86
CA VAL A 145 1.96 -9.52 10.27
C VAL A 145 2.33 -8.42 11.26
N TRP A 146 3.38 -7.65 10.96
CA TRP A 146 3.77 -6.49 11.77
C TRP A 146 2.75 -5.36 11.62
N ILE A 147 2.36 -5.05 10.38
CA ILE A 147 1.37 -4.03 10.05
C ILE A 147 0.04 -4.30 10.78
N ASP A 148 -0.45 -5.55 10.72
CA ASP A 148 -1.67 -5.99 11.41
C ASP A 148 -1.59 -5.74 12.92
N THR A 149 -0.43 -6.00 13.53
CA THR A 149 -0.21 -5.78 14.97
C THR A 149 -0.39 -4.31 15.36
N PHE A 150 0.05 -3.37 14.51
CA PHE A 150 -0.20 -1.93 14.70
C PHE A 150 -1.68 -1.58 14.56
N PHE A 151 -2.40 -2.16 13.59
CA PHE A 151 -3.83 -1.91 13.43
C PHE A 151 -4.68 -2.52 14.54
N PHE A 152 -4.30 -3.68 15.05
CA PHE A 152 -4.97 -4.24 16.22
C PHE A 152 -4.81 -3.32 17.44
N ARG A 153 -3.61 -2.76 17.64
CA ARG A 153 -3.39 -1.74 18.66
C ARG A 153 -4.24 -0.49 18.41
N ALA A 154 -4.20 0.08 17.21
CA ALA A 154 -4.98 1.28 16.87
C ALA A 154 -6.50 1.06 17.02
N SER A 155 -7.00 -0.14 16.68
CA SER A 155 -8.41 -0.51 16.86
C SER A 155 -8.83 -0.55 18.34
N ALA A 156 -7.94 -1.00 19.22
CA ALA A 156 -8.18 -1.06 20.65
C ALA A 156 -8.16 0.32 21.34
N MET A 157 -7.60 1.32 20.66
CA MET A 157 -7.58 2.72 21.13
C MET A 157 -8.87 3.47 20.77
N LEU A 158 -9.74 2.92 19.92
CA LEU A 158 -10.99 3.56 19.53
C LEU A 158 -12.01 3.61 20.67
N PRO A 159 -12.84 4.68 20.74
CA PRO A 159 -13.93 4.75 21.69
C PRO A 159 -14.99 3.66 21.41
N PRO A 160 -15.76 3.23 22.43
CA PRO A 160 -16.72 2.13 22.29
C PRO A 160 -17.80 2.30 21.20
N ALA A 161 -18.09 3.54 20.79
CA ALA A 161 -19.07 3.86 19.76
C ALA A 161 -18.57 3.63 18.32
N GLN A 162 -17.25 3.61 18.12
CA GLN A 162 -16.62 3.45 16.82
C GLN A 162 -16.11 2.03 16.61
N ARG A 163 -15.95 1.66 15.35
CA ARG A 163 -15.33 0.41 14.90
C ARG A 163 -14.37 0.69 13.77
N MET A 164 -13.28 -0.08 13.77
CA MET A 164 -12.33 -0.16 12.67
C MET A 164 -12.71 -1.32 11.77
N VAL A 165 -12.71 -1.09 10.46
CA VAL A 165 -12.76 -2.14 9.44
C VAL A 165 -11.47 -2.07 8.66
N LEU A 166 -10.72 -3.17 8.67
CA LEU A 166 -9.46 -3.34 7.94
C LEU A 166 -9.75 -4.17 6.69
N ASN A 167 -9.57 -3.58 5.51
CA ASN A 167 -9.71 -4.27 4.23
C ASN A 167 -8.33 -4.50 3.64
N LEU A 168 -8.05 -5.74 3.26
CA LEU A 168 -6.84 -6.12 2.54
C LEU A 168 -7.11 -6.07 1.04
N GLU A 169 -6.10 -5.70 0.25
CA GLU A 169 -6.17 -5.73 -1.22
C GLU A 169 -7.39 -4.96 -1.75
N GLN A 170 -7.57 -3.72 -1.29
CA GLN A 170 -8.72 -2.91 -1.68
C GLN A 170 -8.59 -2.53 -3.16
N GLU A 171 -9.50 -3.06 -3.98
CA GLU A 171 -9.63 -2.63 -5.38
C GLU A 171 -10.00 -1.15 -5.45
N ILE A 172 -9.22 -0.41 -6.23
CA ILE A 172 -9.48 0.98 -6.62
C ILE A 172 -10.12 0.96 -8.01
N PRO A 173 -11.40 1.36 -8.13
CA PRO A 173 -12.06 1.45 -9.43
C PRO A 173 -11.36 2.44 -10.36
N ALA A 174 -11.40 2.16 -11.66
CA ALA A 174 -10.87 3.03 -12.70
C ALA A 174 -11.38 4.47 -12.56
N THR A 175 -10.45 5.36 -12.23
CA THR A 175 -10.71 6.77 -11.96
C THR A 175 -10.01 7.60 -13.03
N THR A 176 -10.79 8.36 -13.80
CA THR A 176 -10.24 9.23 -14.85
C THR A 176 -9.40 10.36 -14.24
N VAL A 177 -8.17 10.51 -14.73
CA VAL A 177 -7.27 11.57 -14.29
C VAL A 177 -7.06 12.59 -15.41
N LYS A 178 -7.32 13.86 -15.09
CA LYS A 178 -6.97 15.02 -15.93
C LYS A 178 -5.54 15.46 -15.56
N PRO A 179 -4.77 16.06 -16.49
CA PRO A 179 -5.18 16.57 -17.80
C PRO A 179 -5.21 15.53 -18.94
N LEU A 180 -4.67 14.33 -18.72
CA LEU A 180 -4.45 13.37 -19.81
C LEU A 180 -5.73 12.79 -20.43
N GLY A 181 -6.89 12.87 -19.75
CA GLY A 181 -8.25 12.71 -20.30
C GLY A 181 -8.61 11.33 -20.87
N ARG A 182 -7.61 10.51 -21.22
CA ARG A 182 -7.70 9.15 -21.73
C ARG A 182 -7.08 8.12 -20.78
N THR A 183 -6.36 8.56 -19.75
CA THR A 183 -5.74 7.68 -18.76
C THR A 183 -6.63 7.54 -17.54
N THR A 184 -6.90 6.30 -17.15
CA THR A 184 -7.55 5.95 -15.89
C THR A 184 -6.53 5.34 -14.93
N LEU A 185 -6.64 5.70 -13.65
CA LEU A 185 -5.92 5.05 -12.57
C LEU A 185 -6.83 3.99 -11.93
N SER A 186 -6.38 2.74 -11.89
CA SER A 186 -7.05 1.61 -11.25
C SER A 186 -6.01 0.61 -10.75
N GLY A 187 -6.23 0.01 -9.59
CA GLY A 187 -5.28 -0.94 -9.03
C GLY A 187 -5.78 -1.50 -7.72
N PHE A 188 -4.85 -1.93 -6.88
CA PHE A 188 -5.12 -2.41 -5.53
C PHE A 188 -4.27 -1.61 -4.55
N VAL A 189 -4.81 -1.42 -3.36
CA VAL A 189 -4.04 -0.94 -2.20
C VAL A 189 -3.91 -2.09 -1.24
N ASP A 190 -2.72 -2.31 -0.70
CA ASP A 190 -2.47 -3.41 0.23
C ASP A 190 -3.43 -3.39 1.42
N TYR A 191 -3.66 -2.20 2.01
CA TYR A 191 -4.68 -2.02 3.04
C TYR A 191 -5.46 -0.72 2.91
N THR A 192 -6.74 -0.80 3.29
CA THR A 192 -7.49 0.38 3.70
C THR A 192 -8.09 0.18 5.08
N VAL A 193 -8.10 1.26 5.87
CA VAL A 193 -8.68 1.27 7.20
C VAL A 193 -9.83 2.26 7.23
N VAL A 194 -11.00 1.79 7.64
CA VAL A 194 -12.19 2.62 7.81
C VAL A 194 -12.55 2.70 9.27
N VAL A 195 -12.71 3.92 9.80
CA VAL A 195 -13.31 4.13 11.12
C VAL A 195 -14.70 4.71 10.93
N THR A 196 -15.68 4.05 11.52
CA THR A 196 -17.09 4.43 11.42
C THR A 196 -17.90 3.93 12.62
N ASN A 197 -19.19 4.23 12.66
CA ASN A 197 -20.09 3.70 13.69
C ASN A 197 -20.38 2.20 13.49
N ARG A 198 -20.93 1.54 14.50
CA ARG A 198 -21.19 0.09 14.48
C ARG A 198 -22.10 -0.39 13.34
N VAL A 199 -23.10 0.40 12.95
CA VAL A 199 -24.06 0.02 11.89
C VAL A 199 -23.39 0.05 10.52
N ALA A 200 -22.65 1.12 10.23
CA ALA A 200 -21.87 1.24 9.01
C ALA A 200 -20.77 0.18 8.93
N ALA A 201 -20.09 -0.10 10.04
CA ALA A 201 -19.07 -1.15 10.10
C ALA A 201 -19.65 -2.54 9.78
N ALA A 202 -20.84 -2.87 10.31
CA ALA A 202 -21.52 -4.13 9.99
C ALA A 202 -21.82 -4.27 8.48
N THR A 203 -22.14 -3.16 7.81
CA THR A 203 -22.33 -3.14 6.35
C THR A 203 -21.02 -3.37 5.61
N LEU A 204 -19.95 -2.69 6.03
CA LEU A 204 -18.63 -2.81 5.40
C LEU A 204 -18.01 -4.19 5.55
N PHE A 205 -18.26 -4.91 6.66
CA PHE A 205 -17.81 -6.30 6.79
C PHE A 205 -18.45 -7.25 5.75
N GLN A 206 -19.59 -6.86 5.17
CA GLN A 206 -20.24 -7.65 4.13
C GLN A 206 -19.83 -7.19 2.73
N ILE A 207 -19.68 -5.88 2.52
CA ILE A 207 -19.40 -5.28 1.22
C ILE A 207 -18.33 -4.18 1.37
N PRO A 208 -17.04 -4.55 1.50
CA PRO A 208 -15.94 -3.61 1.73
C PRO A 208 -15.46 -2.95 0.42
N THR A 209 -16.35 -2.25 -0.28
CA THR A 209 -15.98 -1.55 -1.53
C THR A 209 -15.83 -0.06 -1.31
N LEU A 210 -14.96 0.60 -2.08
CA LEU A 210 -14.85 2.07 -2.06
C LEU A 210 -16.20 2.76 -2.35
N THR A 211 -17.06 2.15 -3.18
CA THR A 211 -18.43 2.64 -3.42
C THR A 211 -19.25 2.66 -2.14
N THR A 212 -19.21 1.56 -1.38
CA THR A 212 -19.94 1.44 -0.10
C THR A 212 -19.39 2.44 0.92
N ILE A 213 -18.07 2.59 1.01
CA ILE A 213 -17.42 3.58 1.88
C ILE A 213 -17.86 5.01 1.53
N LYS A 214 -17.90 5.34 0.23
CA LYS A 214 -18.37 6.65 -0.25
C LYS A 214 -19.82 6.91 0.14
N MET A 215 -20.70 5.92 0.01
CA MET A 215 -22.11 6.03 0.36
C MET A 215 -22.33 6.21 1.87
N LEU A 216 -21.59 5.47 2.70
CA LEU A 216 -21.76 5.48 4.16
C LEU A 216 -21.23 6.74 4.84
N SER A 217 -20.48 7.60 4.13
CA SER A 217 -19.88 8.82 4.69
C SER A 217 -19.11 8.55 5.99
N CYS A 218 -18.24 7.54 5.96
CA CYS A 218 -17.45 7.12 7.12
C CYS A 218 -16.64 8.28 7.72
N SER A 219 -16.41 8.24 9.04
CA SER A 219 -15.65 9.27 9.75
C SER A 219 -14.17 9.31 9.37
N GLY A 220 -13.59 8.16 9.02
CA GLY A 220 -12.20 8.05 8.61
C GLY A 220 -11.98 6.96 7.55
N PHE A 221 -11.04 7.21 6.65
CA PHE A 221 -10.53 6.31 5.62
C PHE A 221 -9.03 6.55 5.42
N PHE A 222 -8.22 5.54 5.69
CA PHE A 222 -6.76 5.62 5.66
C PHE A 222 -6.20 4.56 4.70
N VAL A 223 -5.27 4.96 3.85
CA VAL A 223 -4.69 4.12 2.78
C VAL A 223 -3.28 3.71 3.19
N ILE A 224 -2.94 2.44 3.03
CA ILE A 224 -1.62 1.94 3.39
C ILE A 224 -1.07 1.07 2.29
N GLU A 225 0.14 1.42 1.89
CA GLU A 225 0.94 0.63 0.98
C GLU A 225 2.03 -0.12 1.76
N ALA A 226 2.11 -1.42 1.55
CA ALA A 226 3.04 -2.33 2.20
C ALA A 226 4.17 -2.69 1.23
N LYS A 227 5.42 -2.54 1.67
CA LYS A 227 6.60 -2.90 0.87
C LYS A 227 7.58 -3.71 1.70
N ILE A 228 8.33 -4.57 1.03
CA ILE A 228 9.31 -5.46 1.71
C ILE A 228 10.55 -4.67 2.10
N ASN A 229 11.11 -3.96 1.12
CA ASN A 229 12.37 -3.26 1.21
C ASN A 229 12.14 -1.78 1.51
N ASP A 230 13.22 -0.99 1.43
CA ASP A 230 13.23 0.48 1.57
C ASP A 230 11.93 1.14 1.06
N PRO A 231 10.99 1.47 1.98
CA PRO A 231 9.71 2.02 1.58
C PRO A 231 9.89 3.37 0.88
N GLY A 232 11.00 4.09 1.09
CA GLY A 232 11.27 5.37 0.45
C GLY A 232 11.26 5.33 -1.08
N LYS A 233 11.58 4.17 -1.68
CA LYS A 233 11.56 3.99 -3.15
C LYS A 233 10.16 3.93 -3.75
N HIS A 234 9.13 3.78 -2.92
CA HIS A 234 7.76 3.58 -3.35
C HIS A 234 6.84 4.77 -2.98
N ILE A 235 7.41 5.92 -2.60
CA ILE A 235 6.62 7.10 -2.22
C ILE A 235 5.72 7.56 -3.36
N ALA A 236 6.25 7.63 -4.60
CA ALA A 236 5.46 8.02 -5.77
C ALA A 236 4.27 7.07 -5.98
N GLN A 237 4.45 5.78 -5.70
CA GLN A 237 3.38 4.81 -5.81
C GLN A 237 2.28 5.05 -4.78
N ALA A 238 2.65 5.09 -3.50
CA ALA A 238 1.72 5.33 -2.41
C ALA A 238 0.95 6.65 -2.60
N VAL A 239 1.62 7.71 -3.07
CA VAL A 239 0.98 8.99 -3.38
C VAL A 239 -0.08 8.85 -4.48
N CYS A 240 0.21 8.13 -5.56
CA CYS A 240 -0.76 7.89 -6.64
C CYS A 240 -1.98 7.11 -6.15
N GLU A 241 -1.80 6.11 -5.29
CA GLU A 241 -2.88 5.29 -4.73
C GLU A 241 -3.77 6.11 -3.79
N ILE A 242 -3.15 6.86 -2.87
CA ILE A 242 -3.85 7.79 -1.97
C ILE A 242 -4.62 8.82 -2.80
N TYR A 243 -3.99 9.42 -3.81
CA TYR A 243 -4.64 10.36 -4.72
C TYR A 243 -5.86 9.75 -5.43
N THR A 244 -5.71 8.53 -5.95
CA THR A 244 -6.80 7.85 -6.67
C THR A 244 -7.96 7.53 -5.75
N CYS A 245 -7.69 7.03 -4.54
CA CYS A 245 -8.71 6.82 -3.51
C CYS A 245 -9.42 8.13 -3.15
N GLY A 246 -8.66 9.21 -2.89
CA GLY A 246 -9.21 10.52 -2.54
C GLY A 246 -10.14 11.05 -3.63
N LYS A 247 -9.73 10.95 -4.90
CA LYS A 247 -10.56 11.31 -6.04
C LYS A 247 -11.83 10.49 -6.13
N TYR A 248 -11.71 9.16 -6.02
CA TYR A 248 -12.86 8.28 -6.09
C TYR A 248 -13.90 8.61 -4.99
N LEU A 249 -13.41 8.84 -3.77
CA LEU A 249 -14.22 9.20 -2.60
C LEU A 249 -14.73 10.65 -2.63
N GLY A 250 -14.21 11.50 -3.52
CA GLY A 250 -14.56 12.93 -3.59
C GLY A 250 -14.04 13.71 -2.38
N LYS A 251 -12.85 13.38 -1.87
CA LYS A 251 -12.22 13.99 -0.71
C LYS A 251 -11.03 14.82 -1.16
N GLN A 252 -10.91 16.05 -0.67
CA GLN A 252 -9.81 16.94 -1.03
C GLN A 252 -8.52 16.61 -0.29
N ILE A 253 -8.61 16.03 0.90
CA ILE A 253 -7.45 15.64 1.69
C ILE A 253 -7.58 14.16 2.00
N LEU A 254 -6.47 13.45 1.85
CA LEU A 254 -6.38 12.07 2.29
C LEU A 254 -5.02 11.79 2.94
N ARG A 255 -5.06 11.19 4.12
CA ARG A 255 -3.88 10.71 4.83
C ARG A 255 -3.68 9.22 4.56
N GLY A 256 -2.43 8.80 4.49
CA GLY A 256 -2.03 7.41 4.33
C GLY A 256 -0.63 7.15 4.87
N THR A 257 -0.15 5.93 4.67
CA THR A 257 1.21 5.55 5.05
C THR A 257 1.81 4.54 4.08
N LEU A 258 3.13 4.50 4.03
CA LEU A 258 3.92 3.55 3.29
C LEU A 258 4.87 2.87 4.28
N THR A 259 4.83 1.55 4.35
CA THR A 259 5.50 0.83 5.43
C THR A 259 5.98 -0.57 5.06
N ASN A 260 7.00 -1.05 5.76
CA ASN A 260 7.40 -2.47 5.79
C ASN A 260 7.05 -3.14 7.13
N GLY A 261 6.16 -2.53 7.91
CA GLY A 261 5.80 -2.90 9.28
C GLY A 261 6.78 -2.41 10.35
N SER A 262 8.02 -2.10 9.98
CA SER A 262 9.04 -1.60 10.92
C SER A 262 9.41 -0.14 10.71
N ASP A 263 9.45 0.28 9.45
CA ASP A 263 9.64 1.65 9.02
C ASP A 263 8.29 2.18 8.53
N TRP A 264 7.88 3.32 9.07
CA TRP A 264 6.60 3.96 8.75
C TRP A 264 6.85 5.35 8.16
N ILE A 265 6.44 5.55 6.91
CA ILE A 265 6.44 6.84 6.23
C ILE A 265 4.99 7.33 6.20
N PHE A 266 4.71 8.45 6.85
CA PHE A 266 3.38 9.05 6.83
C PHE A 266 3.26 9.99 5.63
N ILE A 267 2.12 9.97 4.94
CA ILE A 267 1.88 10.72 3.72
C ILE A 267 0.54 11.45 3.82
N ILE A 268 0.50 12.72 3.43
CA ILE A 268 -0.74 13.48 3.23
C ILE A 268 -0.79 13.95 1.78
N VAL A 269 -1.93 13.72 1.13
CA VAL A 269 -2.20 14.18 -0.24
C VAL A 269 -3.35 15.18 -0.19
N ARG A 270 -3.16 16.33 -0.84
CA ARG A 270 -4.13 17.41 -0.99
C ARG A 270 -4.48 17.55 -2.47
N ILE A 271 -5.66 17.08 -2.85
CA ILE A 271 -6.20 17.18 -4.20
C ILE A 271 -6.64 18.61 -4.46
N ASN A 272 -6.25 19.14 -5.62
CA ASN A 272 -6.60 20.50 -6.03
C ASN A 272 -8.13 20.67 -6.13
N ALA A 273 -8.62 21.90 -5.90
CA ALA A 273 -10.06 22.18 -5.90
C ALA A 273 -10.74 21.89 -7.25
N ASP A 274 -10.01 22.04 -8.36
CA ASP A 274 -10.45 21.69 -9.71
C ASP A 274 -10.34 20.19 -10.02
N SER A 275 -9.87 19.40 -9.05
CA SER A 275 -9.54 17.99 -9.20
C SER A 275 -8.52 17.74 -10.31
N ASN A 276 -7.64 18.68 -10.61
CA ASN A 276 -6.60 18.53 -11.63
C ASN A 276 -5.20 18.53 -10.98
N GLY A 277 -4.81 17.35 -10.49
CA GLY A 277 -3.58 17.16 -9.75
C GLY A 277 -3.75 17.29 -8.25
N ALA A 278 -2.61 17.33 -7.56
CA ALA A 278 -2.55 17.36 -6.11
C ALA A 278 -1.20 17.92 -5.64
N SER A 279 -1.09 18.18 -4.35
CA SER A 279 0.20 18.29 -3.69
C SER A 279 0.32 17.22 -2.60
N PHE A 280 1.54 16.82 -2.27
CA PHE A 280 1.78 15.84 -1.21
C PHE A 280 2.95 16.22 -0.31
N SER A 281 2.89 15.73 0.92
CA SER A 281 3.98 15.82 1.89
C SER A 281 4.15 14.47 2.57
N TYR A 282 5.39 14.12 2.90
CA TYR A 282 5.70 12.84 3.54
C TYR A 282 6.75 12.98 4.64
N SER A 283 6.78 12.02 5.57
CA SER A 283 7.74 12.02 6.68
C SER A 283 9.01 11.25 6.33
N SER A 284 10.10 11.52 7.04
CA SER A 284 11.17 10.52 7.14
C SER A 284 10.63 9.23 7.78
N PRO A 285 11.25 8.06 7.51
CA PRO A 285 10.86 6.81 8.16
C PRO A 285 10.91 6.90 9.69
N ILE A 286 9.83 6.50 10.34
CA ILE A 286 9.74 6.36 11.80
C ILE A 286 9.93 4.88 12.16
N SER A 287 11.01 4.55 12.85
CA SER A 287 11.32 3.18 13.28
C SER A 287 12.20 3.11 14.54
N SER A 288 12.39 1.90 15.08
CA SER A 288 13.23 1.67 16.27
C SER A 288 14.70 2.07 16.07
N SER A 289 15.20 1.95 14.83
CA SER A 289 16.59 2.23 14.45
C SER A 289 16.78 3.65 13.89
N ALA A 290 15.71 4.31 13.46
CA ALA A 290 15.77 5.66 12.94
C ALA A 290 16.06 6.66 14.07
N GLY A 291 17.07 7.49 13.86
CA GLY A 291 17.18 8.76 14.57
C GLY A 291 16.27 9.77 13.89
N ILE A 292 15.24 10.26 14.56
CA ILE A 292 14.41 11.33 14.02
C ILE A 292 15.16 12.65 14.14
N ILE A 293 15.38 13.35 13.02
CA ILE A 293 15.92 14.71 13.04
C ILE A 293 14.83 15.62 13.58
N HIS A 294 15.05 16.13 14.77
CA HIS A 294 14.20 17.09 15.43
C HIS A 294 14.32 18.45 14.73
N PRO A 295 13.29 19.33 14.79
CA PRO A 295 13.33 20.62 14.10
C PRO A 295 14.48 21.56 14.49
N ASP A 296 15.15 21.30 15.61
CA ASP A 296 16.36 22.00 16.09
C ASP A 296 17.68 21.37 15.59
N GLY A 297 17.59 20.34 14.74
CA GLY A 297 18.73 19.60 14.20
C GLY A 297 19.20 18.43 15.08
N ASN A 298 18.61 18.20 16.26
CA ASN A 298 19.02 17.11 17.14
C ASN A 298 18.45 15.76 16.68
N VAL A 299 19.25 14.69 16.76
CA VAL A 299 18.80 13.33 16.42
C VAL A 299 18.18 12.67 17.64
N LEU A 300 16.86 12.48 17.64
CA LEU A 300 16.15 11.78 18.71
C LEU A 300 16.09 10.28 18.42
N LYS A 301 16.73 9.48 19.28
CA LYS A 301 16.53 8.02 19.29
C LYS A 301 15.22 7.73 20.02
N LEU A 302 14.24 7.20 19.30
CA LEU A 302 12.93 6.85 19.89
C LEU A 302 13.03 5.69 20.88
N GLY A 303 14.09 4.88 20.79
CA GLY A 303 14.32 3.75 21.69
C GLY A 303 13.14 2.78 21.65
N ASN A 304 12.68 2.36 22.84
CA ASN A 304 11.56 1.42 22.98
C ASN A 304 10.18 2.06 22.82
N ASP A 305 10.08 3.40 22.69
CA ASP A 305 8.81 4.10 22.65
C ASP A 305 8.25 4.26 21.22
N TRP A 306 9.06 3.95 20.19
CA TRP A 306 8.72 4.19 18.78
C TRP A 306 7.40 3.55 18.35
N SER A 307 7.10 2.35 18.84
CA SER A 307 5.92 1.56 18.50
C SER A 307 4.65 2.24 19.01
N ASP A 308 4.66 2.73 20.24
CA ASP A 308 3.55 3.49 20.85
C ASP A 308 3.35 4.86 20.17
N ILE A 309 4.43 5.46 19.66
CA ILE A 309 4.37 6.69 18.87
C ILE A 309 3.67 6.42 17.54
N VAL A 310 4.12 5.42 16.79
CA VAL A 310 3.49 5.04 15.50
C VAL A 310 2.02 4.65 15.72
N ALA A 311 1.70 3.86 16.74
CA ALA A 311 0.32 3.52 17.08
C ALA A 311 -0.52 4.76 17.42
N GLY A 312 0.05 5.73 18.15
CA GLY A 312 -0.59 7.01 18.45
C GLY A 312 -0.88 7.85 17.21
N ILE A 313 0.09 7.92 16.29
CA ILE A 313 -0.08 8.62 15.00
C ILE A 313 -1.16 7.92 14.18
N LEU A 314 -1.08 6.60 14.01
CA LEU A 314 -2.08 5.81 13.27
C LEU A 314 -3.49 6.03 13.83
N TYR A 315 -3.68 5.89 15.14
CA TYR A 315 -4.96 6.16 15.78
C TYR A 315 -5.49 7.55 15.44
N HIS A 316 -4.67 8.60 15.58
CA HIS A 316 -5.08 9.96 15.31
C HIS A 316 -5.36 10.21 13.81
N TRP A 317 -4.48 9.73 12.94
CA TRP A 317 -4.54 9.95 11.50
C TRP A 317 -5.67 9.19 10.82
N ILE A 318 -5.98 7.98 11.28
CA ILE A 318 -7.13 7.22 10.77
C ILE A 318 -8.44 7.96 11.10
N ASN A 319 -8.56 8.54 12.31
CA ASN A 319 -9.75 9.29 12.71
C ASN A 319 -9.89 10.65 12.01
N ASN A 320 -8.78 11.27 11.59
CA ASN A 320 -8.73 12.59 10.96
C ASN A 320 -8.25 12.52 9.52
N SER A 321 -8.51 11.40 8.83
CA SER A 321 -7.85 11.12 7.55
C SER A 321 -8.26 12.03 6.40
N PHE A 322 -9.41 12.71 6.53
CA PHE A 322 -9.92 13.70 5.57
C PHE A 322 -9.61 15.14 5.97
N SER A 323 -8.91 15.36 7.08
CA SER A 323 -8.60 16.68 7.62
C SER A 323 -7.14 17.04 7.33
N ASP A 324 -6.90 18.34 7.14
CA ASP A 324 -5.54 18.86 7.10
C ASP A 324 -4.84 18.74 8.46
N ILE A 325 -3.53 18.90 8.49
CA ILE A 325 -2.71 18.85 9.70
C ILE A 325 -3.09 20.01 10.64
N ASP A 326 -3.33 19.68 11.91
CA ASP A 326 -3.70 20.66 12.92
C ASP A 326 -2.69 20.75 14.09
N HIS A 327 -3.09 21.47 15.14
CA HIS A 327 -2.28 21.65 16.35
C HIS A 327 -2.17 20.37 17.21
N ASP A 328 -3.19 19.52 17.19
CA ASP A 328 -3.26 18.27 17.97
C ASP A 328 -2.51 17.13 17.29
N ASP A 329 -2.31 17.22 15.97
CA ASP A 329 -1.53 16.26 15.19
C ASP A 329 -0.15 15.98 15.81
N TRP A 330 0.32 14.74 15.73
CA TRP A 330 1.65 14.33 16.18
C TRP A 330 2.78 14.85 15.29
N ILE A 331 2.42 15.23 14.07
CA ILE A 331 3.31 15.64 13.00
C ILE A 331 3.00 17.10 12.68
N LYS A 332 4.02 17.84 12.25
CA LYS A 332 3.87 19.16 11.63
C LYS A 332 4.45 19.13 10.22
N GLU A 333 3.91 19.97 9.36
CA GLU A 333 4.44 20.13 8.00
C GLU A 333 5.43 21.30 7.95
N VAL A 334 6.48 21.13 7.17
CA VAL A 334 7.41 22.19 6.78
C VAL A 334 7.42 22.25 5.26
N THR A 335 7.07 23.42 4.71
CA THR A 335 7.06 23.65 3.27
C THR A 335 8.49 23.59 2.73
N VAL A 336 8.68 22.92 1.60
CA VAL A 336 9.93 22.98 0.84
C VAL A 336 9.87 24.26 0.00
N ILE A 337 10.76 25.22 0.30
CA ILE A 337 10.87 26.50 -0.44
C ILE A 337 11.65 26.28 -1.73
#